data_AF-A0A6G0YFF5-F1
#
_entry.id   AF-A0A6G0YFF5-F1
#
_cell.length_a   1.000
_cell.length_b   1.000
_cell.length_c   1.000
_cell.angle_alpha   90.00
_cell.angle_beta   90.00
_cell.angle_gamma   90.00
#
_symmetry.space_group_name_H-M   'P 1'
#
loop_
_entity.id
_entity.type
_entity.pdbx_description
1 polymer ?
#
loop_
_entity_poly.entity_id
_entity_poly.type
_entity_poly.pdbx_seq_one_letter_code
_entity_poly.pdbx_strand_id
1 'polypeptide(L)'
;MKQNSKQLICGLLMDEMHIKENISYNNQRLQGYVNYGSGTNGNDSLPMPTQVLVFMLVAINSCWKVPIAYFLINGISSQEKSNFVNICLSNVHEAGVIAKTNF
;
A
#
# COMPACT_ATOMS: atom_id res chain seq x y z
N MET A 1 -24.32 -9.29 -3.43
CA MET A 1 -24.77 -9.79 -2.11
C MET A 1 -24.75 -8.64 -1.11
N LYS A 2 -25.92 -8.12 -0.70
CA LYS A 2 -26.04 -7.17 0.41
C LYS A 2 -26.29 -7.98 1.69
N GLN A 3 -25.26 -8.20 2.50
CA GLN A 3 -25.39 -8.88 3.79
C GLN A 3 -25.66 -7.81 4.85
N ASN A 4 -26.94 -7.65 5.23
CA ASN A 4 -27.47 -6.75 6.26
C ASN A 4 -27.16 -5.25 6.10
N SER A 5 -28.11 -4.40 6.46
CA SER A 5 -28.13 -2.93 6.31
C SER A 5 -27.11 -2.19 7.19
N LYS A 6 -25.95 -2.79 7.48
CA LYS A 6 -24.88 -2.20 8.28
C LYS A 6 -23.74 -1.80 7.35
N GLN A 7 -23.41 -0.51 7.39
CA GLN A 7 -22.28 0.04 6.66
C GLN A 7 -20.98 -0.56 7.18
N LEU A 8 -20.11 -1.02 6.28
CA LEU A 8 -18.76 -1.47 6.61
C LEU A 8 -17.92 -0.26 7.02
N ILE A 9 -17.34 -0.32 8.22
CA ILE A 9 -16.47 0.73 8.76
C ILE A 9 -15.07 0.14 8.82
N CYS A 10 -14.11 0.82 8.20
CA CYS A 10 -12.73 0.38 8.19
C CYS A 10 -11.78 1.46 8.70
N GLY A 11 -10.65 1.02 9.27
CA GLY A 11 -9.46 1.82 9.49
C GLY A 11 -8.42 1.54 8.43
N LEU A 12 -7.70 2.57 8.00
CA LEU A 12 -6.52 2.43 7.14
C LEU A 12 -5.28 2.33 8.04
N LEU A 13 -4.58 1.20 7.96
CA LEU A 13 -3.28 1.00 8.59
C LEU A 13 -2.17 1.25 7.57
N MET A 14 -1.10 1.90 8.03
CA MET A 14 0.12 2.14 7.28
C MET A 14 1.29 1.67 8.15
N ASP A 15 2.20 0.89 7.58
CA ASP A 15 3.40 0.43 8.26
C ASP A 15 4.62 0.41 7.32
N GLU A 16 5.80 0.65 7.88
CA GLU A 16 7.09 0.64 7.19
C GLU A 16 7.97 -0.46 7.77
N MET A 17 8.29 -1.45 6.95
CA MET A 17 9.11 -2.60 7.37
C MET A 17 10.42 -2.63 6.60
N HIS A 18 11.52 -2.81 7.30
CA HIS A 18 12.82 -3.02 6.67
C HIS A 18 12.87 -4.38 5.96
N ILE A 19 13.38 -4.37 4.73
CA ILE A 19 13.55 -5.58 3.93
C ILE A 19 15.04 -5.79 3.63
N LYS A 20 15.43 -7.06 3.45
CA LYS A 20 16.77 -7.37 2.95
C LYS A 20 16.80 -7.13 1.45
N GLU A 21 17.89 -6.54 0.98
CA GLU A 21 18.16 -6.38 -0.43
C GLU A 21 18.17 -7.76 -1.11
N ASN A 22 17.37 -7.90 -2.16
CA ASN A 22 17.32 -9.11 -2.96
C ASN A 22 16.93 -8.75 -4.39
N ILE A 23 17.91 -8.80 -5.29
CA ILE A 23 17.68 -8.67 -6.72
C ILE A 23 17.62 -10.07 -7.32
N SER A 24 16.55 -10.33 -8.05
CA SER A 24 16.37 -11.59 -8.76
C SER A 24 16.03 -11.35 -10.22
N TYR A 25 16.59 -12.18 -11.11
CA TYR A 25 16.26 -12.15 -12.52
C TYR A 25 15.12 -13.13 -12.79
N ASN A 26 13.99 -12.66 -13.32
CA ASN A 26 12.81 -13.49 -13.54
C ASN A 26 12.73 -14.08 -14.97
N ASN A 27 13.87 -14.31 -15.63
CA ASN A 27 13.99 -14.68 -17.06
C ASN A 27 13.51 -13.63 -18.07
N GLN A 28 13.03 -12.46 -17.60
CA GLN A 28 12.63 -11.35 -18.47
C GLN A 28 13.33 -10.05 -18.07
N ARG A 29 13.43 -9.78 -16.76
CA ARG A 29 14.02 -8.56 -16.20
C ARG A 29 14.59 -8.79 -14.81
N LEU A 30 15.41 -7.85 -14.36
CA LEU A 30 15.78 -7.74 -12.96
C LEU A 30 14.59 -7.20 -12.15
N GLN A 31 14.37 -7.80 -10.99
CA GLN A 31 13.35 -7.44 -10.02
C GLN A 31 13.99 -7.16 -8.68
N GLY A 32 13.32 -6.38 -7.83
CA GLY A 32 13.81 -6.04 -6.49
C GLY A 32 14.35 -4.62 -6.37
N TYR A 33 14.06 -3.74 -7.32
CA TYR A 33 14.31 -2.30 -7.22
C TYR A 33 13.12 -1.56 -6.59
N VAL A 34 13.36 -0.31 -6.17
CA VAL A 34 12.32 0.62 -5.71
C VAL A 34 11.16 0.67 -6.70
N ASN A 35 9.93 0.66 -6.17
CA ASN A 35 8.70 0.67 -6.93
C ASN A 35 7.61 1.48 -6.21
N TYR A 36 7.26 2.62 -6.79
CA TYR A 36 6.23 3.54 -6.31
C TYR A 36 4.86 3.33 -6.95
N GLY A 37 4.65 2.24 -7.71
CA GLY A 37 3.37 1.92 -8.34
C GLY A 37 3.04 2.71 -9.60
N SER A 38 3.96 3.51 -10.13
CA SER A 38 3.78 4.34 -11.34
C SER A 38 3.89 3.57 -12.67
N GLY A 39 3.89 2.24 -12.64
CA GLY A 39 4.01 1.42 -13.84
C GLY A 39 5.41 1.42 -14.49
N THR A 40 6.42 2.05 -13.87
CA THR A 40 7.83 2.02 -14.29
C THR A 40 8.49 0.69 -13.94
N ASN A 41 7.82 -0.40 -14.28
CA ASN A 41 8.30 -1.74 -14.02
C ASN A 41 9.58 -1.99 -14.85
N GLY A 42 10.73 -2.10 -14.20
CA GLY A 42 12.00 -2.43 -14.86
C GLY A 42 12.91 -1.24 -15.17
N ASN A 43 12.81 -0.13 -14.43
CA ASN A 43 13.90 0.83 -14.43
C ASN A 43 15.03 0.33 -13.50
N ASP A 44 15.93 -0.46 -14.06
CA ASP A 44 17.10 -1.01 -13.35
C ASP A 44 18.11 0.08 -12.90
N SER A 45 17.84 1.35 -13.21
CA SER A 45 18.58 2.52 -12.71
C SER A 45 18.07 3.01 -11.36
N LEU A 46 16.95 2.49 -10.85
CA LEU A 46 16.42 2.85 -9.54
C LEU A 46 17.26 2.20 -8.42
N PRO A 47 17.37 2.84 -7.25
CA PRO A 47 18.11 2.26 -6.14
C PRO A 47 17.44 0.99 -5.62
N MET A 48 18.21 0.17 -4.90
CA MET A 48 17.66 -0.94 -4.12
C MET A 48 16.74 -0.41 -3.01
N PRO A 49 15.60 -1.06 -2.75
CA PRO A 49 14.71 -0.70 -1.69
C PRO A 49 15.27 -1.18 -0.34
N THR A 50 15.16 -0.32 0.67
CA THR A 50 15.57 -0.62 2.05
C THR A 50 14.36 -0.89 2.95
N GLN A 51 13.18 -0.42 2.54
CA GLN A 51 11.91 -0.70 3.22
C GLN A 51 10.80 -1.07 2.24
N VAL A 52 9.76 -1.68 2.78
CA VAL A 52 8.43 -1.78 2.15
C VAL A 52 7.44 -0.95 2.96
N LEU A 53 6.72 -0.07 2.29
CA LEU A 53 5.59 0.67 2.83
C LEU A 53 4.30 -0.08 2.48
N VAL A 54 3.56 -0.52 3.49
CA VAL A 54 2.35 -1.36 3.32
C VAL A 54 1.13 -0.63 3.83
N PHE A 55 0.05 -0.68 3.05
CA PHE A 55 -1.26 -0.19 3.42
C PHE A 55 -2.24 -1.35 3.57
N MET A 56 -2.91 -1.43 4.71
CA MET A 56 -3.92 -2.44 5.01
C MET A 56 -5.23 -1.79 5.41
N LEU A 57 -6.33 -2.32 4.90
CA LEU A 57 -7.67 -1.98 5.35
C LEU A 57 -8.10 -2.99 6.41
N VAL A 58 -8.48 -2.50 7.58
CA VAL A 58 -8.96 -3.33 8.70
C VAL A 58 -10.40 -3.00 8.99
N ALA A 59 -11.27 -3.99 8.96
CA ALA A 59 -12.65 -3.80 9.37
C ALA A 59 -12.74 -3.59 10.88
N ILE A 60 -13.43 -2.53 11.28
CA ILE A 60 -13.66 -2.19 12.70
C ILE A 60 -14.89 -2.94 13.20
N ASN A 61 -15.91 -3.08 12.36
CA ASN A 61 -17.16 -3.77 12.69
C ASN A 61 -17.25 -5.20 12.12
N SER A 62 -16.11 -5.78 11.73
CA SER A 62 -15.97 -7.17 11.28
C SER A 62 -14.56 -7.68 11.61
N CYS A 63 -14.29 -8.97 11.41
CA CYS A 63 -13.03 -9.61 11.81
C CYS A 63 -12.15 -9.94 10.60
N TRP A 64 -11.78 -8.94 9.80
CA TRP A 64 -10.88 -9.13 8.68
C TRP A 64 -9.96 -7.94 8.44
N LYS A 65 -8.82 -8.24 7.81
CA LYS A 65 -7.84 -7.27 7.31
C LYS A 65 -7.38 -7.69 5.92
N VAL A 66 -7.20 -6.72 5.02
CA VAL A 66 -6.74 -6.98 3.65
C VAL A 66 -5.68 -5.95 3.26
N PRO A 67 -4.51 -6.36 2.72
CA PRO A 67 -3.55 -5.43 2.13
C PRO A 67 -4.14 -4.82 0.86
N ILE A 68 -4.08 -3.50 0.75
CA ILE A 68 -4.65 -2.76 -0.40
C ILE A 68 -3.58 -2.15 -1.29
N ALA A 69 -2.39 -1.86 -0.74
CA ALA A 69 -1.26 -1.35 -1.51
C ALA A 69 0.05 -1.69 -0.80
N TYR A 70 1.12 -1.81 -1.58
CA TYR A 70 2.48 -1.86 -1.07
C TYR A 70 3.43 -1.15 -2.04
N PHE A 71 4.48 -0.56 -1.49
CA PHE A 71 5.51 0.17 -2.25
C PHE A 71 6.88 -0.22 -1.74
N LEU A 72 7.79 -0.53 -2.67
CA LEU A 72 9.19 -0.77 -2.35
C LEU A 72 9.90 0.58 -2.36
N ILE A 73 10.47 1.00 -1.24
CA ILE A 73 11.01 2.35 -1.07
C ILE A 73 12.45 2.32 -0.56
N ASN A 74 13.18 3.38 -0.81
CA ASN A 74 14.49 3.64 -0.19
C ASN A 74 14.44 5.01 0.49
N GLY A 75 13.72 5.07 1.59
CA GLY A 75 13.26 6.32 2.18
C GLY A 75 12.13 6.97 1.37
N ILE A 76 11.37 7.82 2.06
CA ILE A 76 10.24 8.56 1.50
C ILE A 76 9.96 9.78 2.41
N SER A 77 9.63 10.91 1.81
CA SER A 77 9.28 12.13 2.56
C SER A 77 7.88 12.06 3.17
N SER A 78 7.63 12.83 4.22
CA SER A 78 6.30 12.95 4.83
C SER A 78 5.23 13.42 3.85
N GLN A 79 5.60 14.25 2.87
CA GLN A 79 4.68 14.73 1.83
C GLN A 79 4.27 13.59 0.88
N GLU A 80 5.23 12.78 0.44
CA GLU A 80 4.94 11.62 -0.41
C GLU A 80 4.11 10.56 0.35
N LYS A 81 4.38 10.32 1.63
CA LYS A 81 3.53 9.44 2.46
C LYS A 81 2.08 9.94 2.50
N SER A 82 1.88 11.25 2.71
CA SER A 82 0.55 11.87 2.71
C SER A 82 -0.16 11.67 1.36
N ASN A 83 0.57 11.82 0.25
CA ASN A 83 0.03 11.57 -1.08
C ASN A 83 -0.43 10.11 -1.26
N PHE A 84 0.36 9.13 -0.81
CA PHE A 84 -0.04 7.72 -0.87
C PHE A 84 -1.25 7.40 0.02
N VAL A 85 -1.34 7.99 1.21
CA VAL A 85 -2.51 7.87 2.08
C VAL A 85 -3.76 8.40 1.37
N ASN A 86 -3.69 9.59 0.74
CA ASN A 86 -4.81 10.17 0.01
C ASN A 86 -5.25 9.32 -1.19
N ILE A 87 -4.30 8.74 -1.92
CA ILE A 87 -4.59 7.81 -3.03
C ILE A 87 -5.33 6.58 -2.48
N CYS A 88 -4.83 5.98 -1.39
CA CYS A 88 -5.47 4.83 -0.77
C CYS A 88 -6.90 5.15 -0.30
N LEU A 89 -7.10 6.28 0.36
CA LEU A 89 -8.42 6.72 0.82
C LEU A 89 -9.39 6.95 -0.34
N SER A 90 -8.92 7.57 -1.44
CA SER A 90 -9.73 7.80 -2.64
C SER A 90 -10.18 6.48 -3.27
N ASN A 91 -9.26 5.54 -3.47
CA ASN A 91 -9.56 4.22 -4.05
C ASN A 91 -10.52 3.41 -3.16
N VAL A 92 -10.35 3.47 -1.83
CA VAL A 92 -11.22 2.79 -0.86
C VAL A 92 -12.62 3.41 -0.84
N HIS A 93 -12.72 4.74 -0.98
CA HIS A 93 -13.99 5.44 -1.10
C HIS A 93 -14.74 5.05 -2.39
N GLU A 94 -14.04 4.99 -3.52
CA GLU A 94 -14.59 4.53 -4.80
C GLU A 94 -15.11 3.08 -4.73
N ALA A 95 -14.46 2.22 -3.93
CA ALA A 95 -14.92 0.85 -3.66
C ALA A 95 -16.15 0.79 -2.72
N GLY A 96 -16.64 1.91 -2.21
CA GLY A 96 -17.84 2.01 -1.37
C GLY A 96 -17.59 1.80 0.13
N VAL A 97 -16.33 1.87 0.58
CA VAL A 97 -15.98 1.75 1.99
C VAL A 97 -15.85 3.13 2.62
N ILE A 98 -16.33 3.29 3.86
CA ILE A 98 -16.07 4.49 4.65
C ILE A 98 -14.91 4.23 5.60
N ALA A 99 -13.78 4.88 5.32
CA ALA A 99 -12.68 4.99 6.25
C ALA A 99 -13.03 6.04 7.32
N LYS A 100 -12.96 5.67 8.60
CA LYS A 100 -13.14 6.61 9.72
C LYS A 100 -11.81 6.84 10.43
N THR A 101 -11.47 8.09 10.67
CA THR A 101 -10.37 8.51 11.53
C THR A 101 -10.94 8.90 12.88
N ASN A 102 -10.48 8.26 13.96
CA ASN A 102 -10.80 8.70 15.32
C ASN A 102 -9.79 9.79 15.71
N PHE A 103 -10.19 11.05 15.59
CA PHE A 103 -9.57 12.16 16.29
C PHE A 103 -10.66 12.88 17.09
#